data_AF-A0A1F5W9R7-F1
#
_entry.id   AF-A0A1F5W9R7-F1
#
_cell.length_a   1.000
_cell.length_b   1.000
_cell.length_c   1.000
_cell.angle_alpha   90.00
_cell.angle_beta   90.00
_cell.angle_gamma   90.00
#
_symmetry.space_group_name_H-M   'P 1'
#
loop_
_entity.id
_entity.type
_entity.pdbx_description
1 polymer ?
#
loop_
_entity_poly.entity_id
_entity_poly.type
_entity_poly.pdbx_seq_one_letter_code
_entity_poly.pdbx_strand_id
1 'polypeptide(L)' 'MNIITIPRKVVQEDDLVVVPRKEYESLLSFKKIQEFEPTAMQKEALVRAESNFKHKKTLSYNELVRKLGFGGRS' A
#
# COMPACT_ATOMS: atom_id res chain seq x y z
N MET A 1 13.17 -32.87 -18.90
CA MET A 1 13.97 -31.85 -18.20
C MET A 1 14.18 -30.70 -19.17
N ASN A 2 13.41 -29.62 -19.05
CA ASN A 2 13.52 -28.49 -20.00
C ASN A 2 14.55 -27.50 -19.43
N ILE A 3 15.69 -27.36 -20.10
CA ILE A 3 16.77 -26.47 -19.67
C ILE A 3 16.44 -25.08 -20.19
N ILE A 4 16.00 -24.20 -19.30
CA ILE A 4 15.79 -22.78 -19.63
C ILE A 4 17.16 -22.12 -19.56
N THR A 5 17.72 -21.77 -20.73
CA THR A 5 18.99 -21.03 -20.80
C THR A 5 18.72 -19.54 -20.87
N ILE A 6 19.51 -18.77 -20.13
CA ILE A 6 19.42 -17.32 -20.09
C ILE A 6 20.45 -16.74 -21.08
N PRO A 7 20.04 -15.96 -22.08
CA PRO A 7 20.97 -15.36 -23.02
C PRO A 7 21.86 -14.30 -22.35
N ARG A 8 23.19 -14.42 -22.49
CA ARG A 8 24.18 -13.48 -21.89
C ARG A 8 23.95 -12.01 -22.28
N LYS A 9 23.30 -11.74 -23.41
CA LYS A 9 22.97 -10.38 -23.85
C LYS A 9 22.00 -9.65 -22.91
N VAL A 10 21.20 -10.40 -22.15
CA VAL A 10 20.19 -9.83 -21.22
C VAL A 10 20.82 -9.41 -19.88
N VAL A 11 22.03 -9.89 -19.56
CA VAL A 11 22.73 -9.67 -18.28
C VAL A 11 23.70 -8.49 -18.36
N GLN A 12 23.62 -7.65 -19.39
CA GLN A 12 24.66 -6.64 -19.66
C GLN A 12 24.65 -5.45 -18.69
N GLU A 13 23.54 -5.16 -18.01
CA GLU A 13 23.41 -3.93 -17.23
C GLU A 13 23.17 -4.14 -15.73
N ASP A 14 22.85 -5.34 -15.23
CA ASP A 14 22.57 -5.57 -13.79
C ASP A 14 22.42 -7.06 -13.41
N ASP A 15 22.16 -7.31 -12.11
CA ASP A 15 21.75 -8.62 -11.57
C ASP A 15 20.41 -9.10 -12.16
N LEU A 16 20.42 -10.29 -12.76
CA LEU A 16 19.21 -10.91 -13.32
C LEU A 16 18.53 -11.82 -12.29
N VAL A 17 17.27 -11.53 -11.98
CA VAL A 17 16.42 -12.35 -11.10
C VAL A 17 15.33 -13.03 -11.91
N VAL A 18 15.19 -14.35 -11.77
CA VAL A 18 14.13 -15.13 -12.42
C VAL A 18 12.96 -15.26 -11.45
N VAL A 19 11.79 -14.76 -11.86
CA VAL A 19 10.55 -14.86 -11.09
C VAL A 19 9.41 -15.42 -11.95
N PRO A 20 8.46 -16.16 -11.34
CA PRO A 20 7.24 -16.55 -12.02
C PRO A 20 6.47 -15.33 -12.54
N ARG A 21 5.87 -15.46 -13.74
CA ARG A 21 5.11 -14.38 -14.38
C ARG A 21 4.06 -13.74 -13.47
N LYS A 22 3.33 -14.55 -12.71
CA LYS A 22 2.29 -14.09 -11.78
C LYS A 22 2.86 -13.20 -10.67
N GLU A 23 4.06 -13.52 -10.18
CA GLU A 23 4.73 -12.74 -9.14
C GLU A 23 5.26 -11.42 -9.70
N TYR A 24 5.84 -11.44 -10.90
CA TYR A 24 6.28 -10.24 -11.61
C TYR A 24 5.12 -9.24 -11.83
N GLU A 25 3.98 -9.72 -12.32
CA GLU A 25 2.80 -8.89 -12.55
C GLU A 25 2.25 -8.30 -11.24
N SER A 26 2.32 -9.05 -10.14
CA SER A 26 1.95 -8.57 -8.81
C SER A 26 2.88 -7.44 -8.36
N LEU A 27 4.20 -7.60 -8.48
CA LEU A 27 5.18 -6.57 -8.12
C LEU A 27 5.03 -5.29 -8.95
N LEU A 28 4.71 -5.41 -10.24
CA LEU A 28 4.39 -4.25 -11.08
C LEU A 28 3.14 -3.49 -10.62
N SER A 29 2.15 -4.19 -10.07
CA SER A 29 0.96 -3.55 -9.50
C SER A 29 1.28 -2.78 -8.21
N PHE A 30 2.20 -3.28 -7.38
CA PHE A 30 2.68 -2.58 -6.19
C PHE A 30 3.42 -1.28 -6.52
N LYS A 31 4.21 -1.25 -7.61
CA LYS A 31 4.87 -0.02 -8.09
C LYS A 31 3.92 1.12 -8.45
N LYS A 32 2.63 0.84 -8.70
CA LYS A 32 1.63 1.87 -9.00
C LYS A 32 1.06 2.53 -7.74
N ILE A 33 1.32 1.96 -6.57
CA ILE A 33 0.90 2.55 -5.30
C ILE A 33 1.87 3.70 -5.04
N GLN A 34 1.35 4.93 -5.02
CA GLN A 34 2.14 6.10 -4.67
C GLN A 34 2.58 5.93 -3.22
N GLU A 35 3.88 5.78 -2.99
CA GLU A 35 4.44 5.70 -1.65
C GLU A 35 4.11 7.01 -0.92
N PHE A 36 3.26 6.90 0.10
CA PHE A 36 2.89 8.03 0.91
C PHE A 36 3.99 8.27 1.94
N GLU A 37 4.72 9.37 1.80
CA GLU A 37 5.65 9.83 2.82
C GLU A 37 4.92 10.69 3.86
N PRO A 38 4.53 10.14 5.03
CA PRO A 38 3.81 10.92 6.02
C PRO A 38 4.70 12.01 6.61
N THR A 39 4.15 13.22 6.73
CA THR A 39 4.71 14.29 7.54
C THR A 39 4.75 13.91 9.03
N ALA A 40 5.58 14.57 9.84
CA ALA A 40 5.70 14.28 11.28
C ALA A 40 4.33 14.31 12.00
N MET A 41 3.50 15.30 11.68
CA MET A 41 2.14 15.41 12.22
C MET A 41 1.25 14.23 11.82
N GLN A 42 1.37 13.73 10.58
CA GLN A 42 0.61 12.57 10.12
C GLN A 42 1.08 11.28 10.81
N LYS A 43 2.38 11.12 11.07
CA LYS A 43 2.90 10.00 11.88
C LYS A 43 2.30 10.01 13.29
N GLU A 44 2.27 11.18 13.94
CA GLU A 44 1.64 11.31 15.27
C GLU A 44 0.12 11.07 15.23
N ALA A 45 -0.55 11.45 14.15
CA ALA A 45 -1.97 11.17 13.96
C ALA A 45 -2.24 9.66 13.86
N LEU A 46 -1.36 8.90 13.17
CA LEU A 46 -1.46 7.44 13.08
C LEU A 46 -1.29 6.77 14.44
N VAL A 47 -0.26 7.17 15.22
CA VAL A 47 -0.04 6.65 16.58
C VAL A 47 -1.25 6.92 17.48
N ARG A 48 -1.85 8.11 17.37
CA ARG A 48 -3.09 8.45 18.09
C ARG A 48 -4.27 7.60 17.62
N ALA A 49 -4.40 7.36 16.32
CA ALA A 49 -5.45 6.52 15.75
C ALA A 49 -5.34 5.06 16.25
N GLU A 50 -4.14 4.49 16.26
CA GLU A 50 -3.87 3.14 16.79
C GLU A 50 -4.25 3.04 18.28
N SER A 51 -3.83 4.02 19.08
CA SER A 51 -4.18 4.08 20.50
C SER A 51 -5.71 4.16 20.69
N ASN A 52 -6.40 5.02 19.93
CA ASN A 52 -7.85 5.13 19.98
C ASN A 52 -8.54 3.82 19.58
N PHE A 53 -8.04 3.12 18.55
CA PHE A 53 -8.56 1.83 18.13
C PHE A 53 -8.42 0.77 19.22
N LYS A 54 -7.25 0.68 19.86
CA LYS A 54 -7.00 -0.24 20.99
C LYS A 54 -7.96 0.00 22.16
N HIS A 55 -8.30 1.26 22.43
CA HIS A 55 -9.25 1.64 23.47
C HIS A 55 -10.71 1.64 23.00
N LYS A 56 -11.02 1.08 21.82
CA LYS A 56 -12.37 1.05 21.21
C LYS A 56 -13.01 2.44 21.05
N LYS A 57 -12.19 3.49 20.97
CA LYS A 57 -12.61 4.88 20.72
C LYS A 57 -12.66 5.12 19.21
N THR A 58 -13.55 4.42 18.52
CA THR A 58 -13.80 4.62 17.09
C THR A 58 -15.07 5.45 16.89
N LEU A 59 -15.19 6.12 15.75
CA LEU A 59 -16.43 6.76 15.34
C LEU A 59 -17.23 5.76 14.52
N SER A 60 -18.50 5.55 14.87
CA SER A 60 -19.42 4.86 13.96
C SER A 60 -19.68 5.71 12.72
N TYR A 61 -20.12 5.07 11.64
CA TYR A 61 -20.41 5.77 10.38
C TYR A 61 -21.38 6.95 10.57
N ASN A 62 -22.45 6.75 11.32
CA ASN A 62 -23.45 7.79 11.61
C ASN A 62 -22.85 8.95 12.42
N GLU A 63 -21.97 8.66 13.38
CA GLU A 63 -21.28 9.70 14.14
C GLU A 63 -20.28 10.47 13.29
N LEU A 64 -19.60 9.80 12.37
CA LEU A 64 -18.67 10.41 11.43
C LEU A 64 -19.40 11.34 10.46
N VAL A 65 -20.50 10.87 9.85
CA VAL A 65 -21.35 11.66 8.96
C VAL A 65 -21.92 12.89 9.66
N ARG A 66 -22.36 12.74 10.92
CA ARG A 66 -22.86 13.86 11.73
C ARG A 66 -21.76 14.86 12.09
N LYS A 67 -20.58 14.39 12.49
CA LYS A 67 -19.47 15.27 12.92
C LYS A 67 -18.81 16.01 11.75
N LEU A 68 -18.77 15.38 10.58
CA LEU A 68 -18.15 15.96 9.38
C LEU A 68 -19.17 16.70 8.48
N GLY A 69 -20.46 16.70 8.85
CA GLY A 69 -21.50 17.43 8.13
C GLY A 69 -21.90 16.80 6.78
N PHE A 70 -21.50 15.56 6.51
CA PHE A 70 -21.85 14.85 5.26
C PHE A 70 -23.32 14.39 5.20
N GLY A 71 -24.07 14.51 6.29
CA GLY A 71 -25.47 14.08 6.39
C GLY A 71 -26.50 15.11 5.90
N GLY A 72 -26.07 16.20 5.28
CA GLY A 72 -26.95 17.27 4.82
C GLY A 72 -27.28 17.19 3.33
N ARG A 73 -28.55 16.85 3.03
CA ARG A 73 -29.33 17.01 1.78
C ARG A 73 -29.46 15.80 0.84
N SER A 74 -30.56 15.06 0.99
CA SER A 74 -31.74 15.18 0.11
C SER A 74 -33.00 15.23 0.95
#